data_AF-A0A1I1LKD2-F1
#
_entry.id   AF-A0A1I1LKD2-F1
#
_cell.length_a   1.000
_cell.length_b   1.000
_cell.length_c   1.000
_cell.angle_alpha   90.00
_cell.angle_beta   90.00
_cell.angle_gamma   90.00
#
_symmetry.space_group_name_H-M   'P 1'
#
loop_
_entity.id
_entity.type
_entity.pdbx_description
1 polymer ?
#
loop_
_entity_poly.entity_id
_entity_poly.type
_entity_poly.pdbx_seq_one_letter_code
_entity_poly.pdbx_strand_id
1 'polypeptide(L)'
;MPATEYVNAKRPDNGDAYRERDELREGAGMKQEVFLPDDYRPAEDEPFMNERQMEYFRRKLTAWKEDLLADSRDTIEGLQESTRNIPDVADRASEETDRALELRTRDRQRKLVAKIDAALRRLEEGEYGYCEATGEPISLKRLDARPIATLSLEAQERHERREKVHRED
;
A
#
# COMPACT_ATOMS: atom_id res chain seq x y z
N MET A 1 26.40 72.14 -12.56
CA MET A 1 26.61 70.68 -12.53
C MET A 1 25.31 70.02 -12.06
N PRO A 2 24.93 68.88 -12.65
CA PRO A 2 23.56 68.35 -12.67
C PRO A 2 23.31 67.27 -11.61
N ALA A 3 22.02 66.97 -11.39
CA ALA A 3 21.38 65.74 -10.88
C ALA A 3 20.22 66.14 -9.94
N THR A 4 18.98 65.68 -10.07
CA THR A 4 18.37 64.66 -10.92
C THR A 4 16.86 64.84 -10.76
N GLU A 5 16.10 64.71 -11.86
CA GLU A 5 14.64 64.57 -11.81
C GLU A 5 14.28 63.29 -11.06
N TYR A 6 13.51 63.41 -9.98
CA TYR A 6 12.81 62.27 -9.40
C TYR A 6 11.52 62.06 -10.21
N VAL A 7 11.61 61.18 -11.21
CA VAL A 7 10.44 60.58 -11.85
C VAL A 7 9.65 59.77 -10.83
N ASN A 8 8.36 60.06 -10.77
CA ASN A 8 7.37 59.42 -9.91
C ASN A 8 7.11 57.99 -10.41
N ALA A 9 7.86 57.02 -9.88
CA ALA A 9 7.62 55.60 -10.15
C ALA A 9 6.34 55.16 -9.42
N LYS A 10 5.25 54.99 -10.18
CA LYS A 10 4.08 54.23 -9.76
C LYS A 10 4.53 52.92 -9.13
N ARG A 11 4.10 52.66 -7.90
CA ARG A 11 4.19 51.33 -7.28
C ARG A 11 3.52 50.33 -8.24
N PRO A 12 4.21 49.26 -8.66
CA PRO A 12 3.54 48.18 -9.38
C PRO A 12 2.54 47.50 -8.46
N ASP A 13 1.38 47.21 -9.02
CA ASP A 13 0.27 46.52 -8.38
C ASP A 13 0.72 45.12 -7.93
N ASN A 14 0.47 44.78 -6.68
CA ASN A 14 0.99 43.56 -6.04
C ASN A 14 0.12 42.32 -6.39
N GLY A 15 -0.44 42.30 -7.60
CA GLY A 15 -1.46 41.35 -8.04
C GLY A 15 -0.95 40.17 -8.89
N ASP A 16 0.29 40.24 -9.38
CA ASP A 16 0.79 39.26 -10.37
C ASP A 16 1.72 38.17 -9.81
N ALA A 17 2.12 38.26 -8.52
CA ALA A 17 3.04 37.29 -7.91
C ALA A 17 2.40 35.94 -7.51
N TYR A 18 1.11 35.74 -7.83
CA TYR A 18 0.36 34.51 -7.55
C TYR A 18 -0.17 33.80 -8.81
N ARG A 19 0.31 34.15 -10.01
CA ARG A 19 -0.10 33.45 -11.26
C ARG A 19 0.89 32.44 -11.83
N GLU A 20 2.09 32.34 -11.28
CA GLU A 20 3.15 31.43 -11.78
C GLU A 20 3.42 30.21 -10.88
N ARG A 21 2.51 29.92 -9.93
CA ARG A 21 2.58 28.72 -9.06
C ARG A 21 1.44 27.72 -9.26
N ASP A 22 0.71 27.84 -10.36
CA ASP A 22 -0.39 26.92 -10.72
C ASP A 22 -0.08 26.03 -11.94
N GLU A 23 1.17 26.03 -12.45
CA GLU A 23 1.57 25.26 -13.64
C GLU A 23 2.42 23.99 -13.35
N LEU A 24 2.36 23.44 -12.14
CA LEU A 24 3.03 22.17 -11.79
C LEU A 24 2.08 21.10 -11.23
N ARG A 25 0.81 21.11 -11.66
CA ARG A 25 -0.14 20.02 -11.38
C ARG A 25 -0.90 19.58 -12.62
N GLU A 26 -0.22 19.50 -13.75
CA GLU A 26 -0.70 18.72 -14.89
C GLU A 26 -0.35 17.24 -14.69
N GLY A 27 -1.37 16.38 -14.73
CA GLY A 27 -1.16 14.95 -14.95
C GLY A 27 -1.42 14.01 -13.77
N ALA A 28 -2.44 14.25 -12.93
CA ALA A 28 -3.09 13.12 -12.24
C ALA A 28 -3.92 12.36 -13.29
N GLY A 29 -3.24 11.56 -14.11
CA GLY A 29 -3.84 10.79 -15.18
C GLY A 29 -4.98 9.93 -14.64
N MET A 30 -6.19 10.22 -15.10
CA MET A 30 -7.30 9.27 -15.00
C MET A 30 -6.88 8.03 -15.80
N LYS A 31 -6.34 7.03 -15.11
CA LYS A 31 -5.95 5.76 -15.73
C LYS A 31 -7.22 5.17 -16.34
N GLN A 32 -7.19 4.90 -17.64
CA GLN A 32 -8.31 4.34 -18.39
C GLN A 32 -8.93 3.18 -17.60
N GLU A 33 -10.26 3.14 -17.51
CA GLU A 33 -10.99 2.01 -16.94
C GLU A 33 -10.69 0.77 -17.82
N VAL A 34 -9.70 -0.02 -17.42
CA VAL A 34 -9.42 -1.31 -18.05
C VAL A 34 -10.58 -2.23 -17.69
N PHE A 35 -11.42 -2.51 -18.68
CA PHE A 35 -12.54 -3.43 -18.50
C PHE A 35 -12.02 -4.86 -18.39
N LEU A 36 -12.23 -5.49 -17.23
CA LEU A 36 -11.94 -6.88 -16.98
C LEU A 36 -13.26 -7.66 -16.89
N PRO A 37 -13.41 -8.77 -17.63
CA PRO A 37 -14.46 -9.75 -17.38
C PRO A 37 -14.42 -10.27 -15.94
N ASP A 38 -15.57 -10.63 -15.37
CA ASP A 38 -15.70 -11.11 -13.98
C ASP A 38 -14.92 -12.40 -13.71
N ASP A 39 -14.68 -13.21 -14.75
CA ASP A 39 -13.96 -14.48 -14.69
C ASP A 39 -12.49 -14.38 -15.11
N TYR A 40 -11.97 -13.17 -15.35
CA TYR A 40 -10.59 -12.98 -15.78
C TYR A 40 -9.59 -13.49 -14.75
N ARG A 41 -8.61 -14.26 -15.24
CA ARG A 41 -7.44 -14.71 -14.48
C ARG A 41 -6.19 -14.45 -15.29
N PRO A 42 -5.13 -13.87 -14.67
CA PRO A 42 -3.83 -13.72 -15.31
C PRO A 42 -3.32 -15.06 -15.83
N ALA A 43 -3.03 -15.12 -17.13
CA ALA A 43 -2.53 -16.32 -17.78
C ALA A 43 -1.11 -16.12 -18.31
N GLU A 44 -0.37 -17.21 -18.52
CA GLU A 44 1.02 -17.18 -18.99
C GLU A 44 1.13 -17.01 -20.52
N ASP A 45 0.01 -17.08 -21.24
CA ASP A 45 -0.07 -16.94 -22.70
C ASP A 45 -0.23 -15.47 -23.17
N GLU A 46 -0.30 -14.53 -22.24
CA GLU A 46 -0.36 -13.09 -22.49
C GLU A 46 0.91 -12.38 -21.97
N PRO A 47 1.24 -11.18 -22.50
CA PRO A 47 2.42 -10.45 -22.06
C PRO A 47 2.43 -10.21 -20.53
N PHE A 48 3.55 -10.52 -19.91
CA PHE A 48 3.72 -10.43 -18.46
C PHE A 48 3.51 -9.00 -17.97
N MET A 49 2.67 -8.84 -16.93
CA MET A 49 2.30 -7.55 -16.34
C MET A 49 1.72 -6.55 -17.35
N ASN A 50 0.89 -7.04 -18.27
CA ASN A 50 0.06 -6.17 -19.11
C ASN A 50 -0.98 -5.38 -18.27
N GLU A 51 -1.64 -4.41 -18.90
CA GLU A 51 -2.65 -3.56 -18.24
C GLU A 51 -3.77 -4.36 -17.57
N ARG A 52 -4.18 -5.50 -18.16
CA ARG A 52 -5.24 -6.37 -17.63
C ARG A 52 -4.78 -7.11 -16.37
N GLN A 53 -3.56 -7.66 -16.37
CA GLN A 53 -2.96 -8.30 -15.21
C GLN A 53 -2.72 -7.28 -14.08
N MET A 54 -2.22 -6.09 -14.40
CA MET A 54 -2.03 -5.02 -13.42
C MET A 54 -3.35 -4.61 -12.78
N GLU A 55 -4.41 -4.45 -13.57
CA GLU A 55 -5.74 -4.13 -13.05
C GLU A 55 -6.32 -5.27 -12.19
N TYR A 56 -6.11 -6.53 -12.58
CA TYR A 56 -6.52 -7.67 -11.77
C TYR A 56 -5.86 -7.67 -10.39
N PHE A 57 -4.53 -7.52 -10.34
CA PHE A 57 -3.82 -7.48 -9.06
C PHE A 57 -4.14 -6.23 -8.25
N ARG A 58 -4.40 -5.08 -8.91
CA ARG A 58 -4.90 -3.87 -8.24
C ARG A 58 -6.23 -4.13 -7.54
N ARG A 59 -7.24 -4.66 -8.25
CA ARG A 59 -8.54 -4.99 -7.64
C ARG A 59 -8.39 -5.98 -6.50
N LYS A 60 -7.57 -7.02 -6.69
CA LYS A 60 -7.31 -8.04 -5.66
C LYS A 60 -6.69 -7.46 -4.40
N LEU A 61 -5.66 -6.61 -4.54
CA LEU A 61 -4.98 -5.96 -3.42
C LEU A 61 -5.90 -4.95 -2.71
N THR A 62 -6.67 -4.15 -3.47
CA THR A 62 -7.62 -3.18 -2.90
C THR A 62 -8.72 -3.88 -2.12
N ALA A 63 -9.37 -4.90 -2.70
CA ALA A 63 -10.40 -5.68 -2.01
C ALA A 63 -9.83 -6.31 -0.72
N TRP A 64 -8.65 -6.92 -0.79
CA TRP A 64 -8.03 -7.51 0.39
C TRP A 64 -7.69 -6.47 1.47
N LYS A 65 -7.28 -5.26 1.08
CA LYS A 65 -7.07 -4.15 2.02
C LYS A 65 -8.38 -3.72 2.68
N GLU A 66 -9.45 -3.59 1.91
CA GLU A 66 -10.77 -3.22 2.41
C GLU A 66 -11.30 -4.24 3.42
N ASP A 67 -11.16 -5.54 3.12
CA ASP A 67 -11.53 -6.62 4.03
C ASP A 67 -10.76 -6.52 5.36
N LEU A 68 -9.43 -6.33 5.31
CA LEU A 68 -8.62 -6.19 6.53
C LEU A 68 -8.98 -4.95 7.35
N LEU A 69 -9.38 -3.85 6.69
CA LEU A 69 -9.82 -2.63 7.36
C LEU A 69 -11.20 -2.78 7.97
N ALA A 70 -12.11 -3.53 7.33
CA ALA A 70 -13.41 -3.89 7.88
C ALA A 70 -13.25 -4.78 9.12
N ASP A 71 -12.49 -5.88 9.02
CA ASP A 71 -12.18 -6.76 10.14
C ASP A 71 -11.59 -6.00 11.34
N SER A 72 -10.68 -5.06 11.06
CA SER A 72 -10.06 -4.25 12.11
C SER A 72 -11.06 -3.29 12.76
N ARG A 73 -12.08 -2.81 12.05
CA ARG A 73 -13.14 -1.95 12.63
C ARG A 73 -14.05 -2.77 13.53
N ASP A 74 -14.51 -3.92 13.04
CA ASP A 74 -15.39 -4.83 13.80
C ASP A 74 -14.72 -5.29 15.10
N THR A 75 -13.42 -5.61 15.05
CA THR A 75 -12.64 -5.99 16.25
C THR A 75 -12.57 -4.83 17.26
N ILE A 76 -12.43 -3.58 16.81
CA ILE A 76 -12.40 -2.41 17.70
C ILE A 76 -13.76 -2.19 18.36
N GLU A 77 -14.85 -2.34 17.60
CA GLU A 77 -16.21 -2.22 18.13
C GLU A 77 -16.47 -3.29 19.20
N GLY A 78 -16.08 -4.55 18.94
CA GLY A 78 -16.18 -5.64 19.93
C GLY A 78 -15.37 -5.38 21.20
N LEU A 79 -14.14 -4.87 21.08
CA LEU A 79 -13.30 -4.47 22.21
C LEU A 79 -13.91 -3.34 23.06
N GLN A 80 -14.60 -2.40 22.42
CA GLN A 80 -15.28 -1.30 23.10
C GLN A 80 -16.52 -1.79 23.83
N GLU A 81 -17.25 -2.74 23.27
CA GLU A 81 -18.42 -3.36 23.91
C GLU A 81 -18.02 -4.21 25.12
N SER A 82 -16.98 -5.05 25.00
CA SER A 82 -16.48 -5.85 26.12
C SER A 82 -15.98 -4.98 27.27
N THR A 83 -15.29 -3.87 26.99
CA THR A 83 -14.83 -2.92 28.01
C THR A 83 -15.97 -2.21 28.77
N ARG A 84 -17.19 -2.16 28.20
CA ARG A 84 -18.36 -1.54 28.85
C ARG A 84 -19.03 -2.47 29.87
N ASN A 85 -18.80 -3.77 29.77
CA ASN A 85 -19.27 -4.74 30.76
C ASN A 85 -18.26 -4.83 31.89
N ILE A 86 -18.73 -4.76 33.15
CA ILE A 86 -17.86 -4.92 34.32
C ILE A 86 -17.73 -6.43 34.55
N PRO A 87 -16.56 -7.03 34.35
CA PRO A 87 -16.40 -8.47 34.50
C PRO A 87 -16.39 -8.83 35.99
N ASP A 88 -16.92 -10.00 36.33
CA ASP A 88 -16.65 -10.58 37.65
C ASP A 88 -15.16 -10.93 37.75
N VAL A 89 -14.65 -11.05 38.98
CA VAL A 89 -13.26 -11.39 39.31
C VAL A 89 -12.82 -12.70 38.64
N ALA A 90 -13.74 -13.64 38.43
CA ALA A 90 -13.49 -14.89 37.73
C ALA A 90 -13.26 -14.72 36.22
N ASP A 91 -13.96 -13.78 35.58
CA ASP A 91 -13.93 -13.57 34.13
C ASP A 91 -12.82 -12.60 33.69
N ARG A 92 -12.37 -11.75 34.62
CA ARG A 92 -11.36 -10.71 34.37
C ARG A 92 -10.06 -11.26 33.78
N ALA A 93 -9.60 -12.43 34.24
CA ALA A 93 -8.37 -13.03 33.74
C ALA A 93 -8.52 -13.48 32.27
N SER A 94 -9.65 -14.06 31.90
CA SER A 94 -9.94 -14.51 30.54
C SER A 94 -10.05 -13.33 29.58
N GLU A 95 -10.81 -12.30 29.95
CA GLU A 95 -10.96 -11.11 29.10
C GLU A 95 -9.64 -10.37 28.84
N GLU A 96 -8.76 -10.30 29.84
CA GLU A 96 -7.44 -9.69 29.66
C GLU A 96 -6.60 -10.47 28.63
N THR A 97 -6.67 -11.81 28.68
CA THR A 97 -5.96 -12.65 27.71
C THR A 97 -6.52 -12.52 26.30
N ASP A 98 -7.85 -12.46 26.16
CA ASP A 98 -8.53 -12.30 24.87
C ASP A 98 -8.18 -10.94 24.25
N ARG A 99 -8.24 -9.87 25.05
CA ARG A 99 -7.84 -8.52 24.64
C ARG A 99 -6.37 -8.46 24.20
N ALA A 100 -5.47 -9.14 24.93
CA ALA A 100 -4.06 -9.20 24.56
C ALA A 100 -3.84 -9.92 23.22
N LEU A 101 -4.62 -10.97 22.94
CA LEU A 101 -4.59 -11.69 21.67
C LEU A 101 -5.10 -10.81 20.52
N GLU A 102 -6.22 -10.13 20.70
CA GLU A 102 -6.82 -9.23 19.70
C GLU A 102 -5.86 -8.09 19.33
N LEU A 103 -5.21 -7.46 20.31
CA LEU A 103 -4.21 -6.41 20.05
C LEU A 103 -3.04 -6.91 19.20
N ARG A 104 -2.57 -8.14 19.44
CA ARG A 104 -1.50 -8.76 18.63
C ARG A 104 -1.98 -9.05 17.20
N THR A 105 -3.22 -9.52 17.04
CA THR A 105 -3.82 -9.75 15.72
C THR A 105 -3.92 -8.46 14.93
N ARG A 106 -4.41 -7.39 15.56
CA ARG A 106 -4.51 -6.06 14.94
C ARG A 106 -3.14 -5.52 14.50
N ASP A 107 -2.11 -5.67 15.33
CA ASP A 107 -0.76 -5.21 14.96
C ASP A 107 -0.20 -5.97 13.75
N ARG A 108 -0.56 -7.25 13.58
CA ARG A 108 -0.24 -8.03 12.37
C ARG A 108 -1.02 -7.55 11.16
N GLN A 109 -2.33 -7.32 11.29
CA GLN A 109 -3.17 -6.75 10.23
C GLN A 109 -2.66 -5.39 9.77
N ARG A 110 -2.29 -4.49 10.70
CA ARG A 110 -1.69 -3.19 10.37
C ARG A 110 -0.42 -3.32 9.53
N LYS A 111 0.48 -4.23 9.94
CA LYS A 111 1.71 -4.51 9.17
C LYS A 111 1.40 -5.11 7.79
N LEU A 112 0.35 -5.91 7.69
CA LEU A 112 -0.10 -6.50 6.43
C LEU A 112 -0.67 -5.44 5.48
N VAL A 113 -1.51 -4.54 5.98
CA VAL A 113 -2.02 -3.38 5.23
C VAL A 113 -0.87 -2.54 4.68
N ALA A 114 0.15 -2.27 5.49
CA ALA A 114 1.33 -1.53 5.02
C ALA A 114 2.08 -2.24 3.86
N LYS A 115 2.10 -3.59 3.85
CA LYS A 115 2.66 -4.37 2.74
C LYS A 115 1.78 -4.32 1.50
N ILE A 116 0.46 -4.32 1.67
CA ILE A 116 -0.49 -4.16 0.55
C ILE A 116 -0.34 -2.76 -0.06
N ASP A 117 -0.23 -1.72 0.75
CA ASP A 117 0.02 -0.36 0.28
C ASP A 117 1.34 -0.25 -0.50
N ALA A 118 2.39 -0.94 -0.04
CA ALA A 118 3.64 -1.01 -0.78
C ALA A 118 3.47 -1.73 -2.14
N ALA A 119 2.72 -2.83 -2.18
CA ALA A 119 2.43 -3.53 -3.43
C ALA A 119 1.60 -2.68 -4.41
N LEU A 120 0.64 -1.91 -3.92
CA LEU A 120 -0.14 -0.96 -4.72
C LEU A 120 0.73 0.16 -5.29
N ARG A 121 1.67 0.71 -4.51
CA ARG A 121 2.66 1.68 -5.03
C ARG A 121 3.51 1.08 -6.13
N ARG A 122 4.01 -0.14 -5.95
CA ARG A 122 4.79 -0.85 -6.99
C ARG A 122 3.99 -1.08 -8.27
N LEU A 123 2.67 -1.26 -8.17
CA LEU A 123 1.79 -1.33 -9.34
C LEU A 123 1.68 0.02 -10.06
N GLU A 124 1.77 1.14 -9.34
CA GLU A 124 1.76 2.47 -9.93
C GLU A 124 3.09 2.82 -10.59
N GLU A 125 4.19 2.36 -10.00
CA GLU A 125 5.57 2.55 -10.46
C GLU A 125 5.95 1.59 -11.60
N GLY A 126 5.16 0.55 -11.86
CA GLY A 126 5.42 -0.46 -12.90
C GLY A 126 6.44 -1.55 -12.48
N GLU A 127 6.79 -1.61 -11.20
CA GLU A 127 7.76 -2.56 -10.65
C GLU A 127 7.09 -3.83 -10.08
N TYR A 128 5.76 -3.86 -10.01
CA TYR A 128 5.01 -5.00 -9.51
C TYR A 128 5.24 -6.25 -10.39
N GLY A 129 5.33 -7.41 -9.73
CA GLY A 129 5.53 -8.68 -10.41
C GLY A 129 6.99 -9.05 -10.65
N TYR A 130 7.95 -8.18 -10.35
CA TYR A 130 9.38 -8.47 -10.48
C TYR A 130 10.05 -8.65 -9.10
N CYS A 131 11.06 -9.51 -9.05
CA CYS A 131 11.83 -9.82 -7.85
C CYS A 131 12.70 -8.62 -7.45
N GLU A 132 12.58 -8.11 -6.23
CA GLU A 132 13.39 -6.99 -5.73
C GLU A 132 14.89 -7.32 -5.64
N ALA A 133 15.25 -8.61 -5.52
CA ALA A 133 16.64 -9.02 -5.40
C ALA A 133 17.33 -9.33 -6.74
N THR A 134 16.59 -9.82 -7.74
CA THR A 134 17.16 -10.31 -9.01
C THR A 134 16.63 -9.59 -10.24
N GLY A 135 15.51 -8.87 -10.13
CA GLY A 135 14.78 -8.28 -11.26
C GLY A 135 13.98 -9.29 -12.10
N GLU A 136 14.06 -10.58 -11.78
CA GLU A 136 13.37 -11.64 -12.53
C GLU A 136 11.85 -11.63 -12.30
N PRO A 137 11.05 -12.07 -13.28
CA PRO A 137 9.60 -12.15 -13.12
C PRO A 137 9.23 -13.16 -12.02
N ILE A 138 8.31 -12.74 -11.15
CA ILE A 138 7.67 -13.59 -10.16
C ILE A 138 6.52 -14.32 -10.85
N SER A 139 6.44 -15.63 -10.69
CA SER A 139 5.39 -16.43 -11.34
C SER A 139 3.98 -15.94 -10.98
N LEU A 140 3.09 -15.88 -11.98
CA LEU A 140 1.71 -15.44 -11.81
C LEU A 140 0.99 -16.28 -10.75
N LYS A 141 1.21 -17.60 -10.73
CA LYS A 141 0.66 -18.51 -9.70
C LYS A 141 1.07 -18.10 -8.29
N ARG A 142 2.29 -17.61 -8.09
CA ARG A 142 2.77 -17.15 -6.78
C ARG A 142 2.18 -15.80 -6.40
N LEU A 143 2.10 -14.85 -7.34
CA LEU A 143 1.43 -13.57 -7.09
C LEU A 143 -0.07 -13.77 -6.83
N ASP A 144 -0.70 -14.71 -7.52
CA ASP A 144 -2.09 -15.06 -7.28
C ASP A 144 -2.29 -15.64 -5.86
N ALA A 145 -1.41 -16.55 -5.42
CA ALA A 145 -1.47 -17.09 -4.07
C ALA A 145 -1.06 -16.06 -2.98
N ARG A 146 -0.09 -15.19 -3.28
CA ARG A 146 0.49 -14.19 -2.37
C ARG A 146 0.80 -12.89 -3.14
N PRO A 147 -0.17 -11.97 -3.26
CA PRO A 147 -0.01 -10.78 -4.11
C PRO A 147 0.93 -9.72 -3.51
N ILE A 148 1.39 -9.90 -2.27
CA ILE A 148 2.42 -9.06 -1.62
C ILE A 148 3.84 -9.66 -1.72
N ALA A 149 4.03 -10.75 -2.48
CA ALA A 149 5.34 -11.36 -2.62
C ALA A 149 6.29 -10.43 -3.39
N THR A 150 7.46 -10.14 -2.81
CA THR A 150 8.44 -9.21 -3.40
C THR A 150 9.67 -9.88 -4.00
N LEU A 151 9.97 -11.11 -3.62
CA LEU A 151 11.11 -11.91 -4.12
C LEU A 151 10.59 -13.00 -5.05
N SER A 152 11.41 -13.62 -5.92
CA SER A 152 11.08 -14.89 -6.60
C SER A 152 11.17 -16.10 -5.64
N LEU A 153 10.74 -17.29 -6.06
CA LEU A 153 10.86 -18.51 -5.24
C LEU A 153 12.34 -18.83 -4.94
N GLU A 154 13.18 -18.82 -5.98
CA GLU A 154 14.60 -19.09 -5.82
C GLU A 154 15.30 -18.05 -4.94
N ALA A 155 14.96 -16.76 -5.12
CA ALA A 155 15.50 -15.70 -4.28
C ALA A 155 15.06 -15.84 -2.82
N GLN A 156 13.81 -16.25 -2.60
CA GLN A 156 13.30 -16.53 -1.26
C GLN A 156 14.01 -17.72 -0.61
N GLU A 157 14.18 -18.83 -1.31
CA GLU A 157 14.91 -20.01 -0.81
C GLU A 157 16.37 -19.68 -0.46
N ARG A 158 17.04 -18.89 -1.30
CA ARG A 158 18.40 -18.41 -1.03
C ARG A 158 18.45 -17.52 0.21
N HIS A 159 17.48 -16.63 0.39
CA HIS A 159 17.39 -15.78 1.57
C HIS A 159 17.18 -16.60 2.85
N GLU A 160 16.25 -17.55 2.83
CA GLU A 160 15.94 -18.41 3.98
C GLU A 160 17.13 -19.33 4.33
N ARG A 161 17.88 -19.82 3.34
CA ARG A 161 19.10 -20.60 3.58
C ARG A 161 20.19 -19.77 4.26
N ARG A 162 20.38 -18.51 3.84
CA ARG A 162 21.37 -17.60 4.44
C ARG A 162 21.02 -17.24 5.89
N GLU A 163 19.74 -17.00 6.18
CA GLU A 163 19.31 -16.71 7.55
C GLU A 163 19.51 -17.89 8.50
N LYS A 164 19.31 -19.12 8.03
CA LYS A 164 19.54 -20.33 8.85
C LYS A 164 21.01 -20.47 9.25
N VAL A 165 21.92 -20.31 8.30
CA VAL A 165 23.37 -20.38 8.57
C VAL A 165 23.78 -19.33 9.59
N HIS A 166 23.27 -18.10 9.49
CA HIS A 166 23.64 -17.02 10.40
C HIS A 166 23.08 -17.14 11.84
N ARG A 167 22.10 -18.02 12.06
CA ARG A 167 21.49 -18.24 13.39
C ARG A 167 22.19 -19.37 14.17
N GLU A 168 23.03 -20.16 13.51
CA GLU A 168 23.75 -21.30 14.07
C GLU A 168 25.20 -20.98 14.47
N ASP A 169 25.67 -19.75 14.19
CA ASP A 169 26.94 -19.16 14.64
C ASP A 169 26.73 -18.23 15.85
#